data_AF-A0A954HC73-F1
#
_entry.id   AF-A0A954HC73-F1
#
_cell.length_a   1.000
_cell.length_b   1.000
_cell.length_c   1.000
_cell.angle_alpha   90.00
_cell.angle_beta   90.00
_cell.angle_gamma   90.00
#
_symmetry.space_group_name_H-M   'P 1'
#
loop_
_entity.id
_entity.type
_entity.pdbx_description
1 polymer ?
#
loop_
_entity_poly.entity_id
_entity_poly.type
_entity_poly.pdbx_seq_one_letter_code
_entity_poly.pdbx_strand_id
1 'polypeptide(L)'
;MPNTDTTPNTDTTPNSTPVEPEPVVANPTEIVIICPDFCSGVCNYALIHNASGREFNYSIKAGQTQVVPANVSWFIRFDQGNGLGQKAFRLRAGRVYELRDDGGPWAFFMRP
;
A
#
# COMPACT_ATOMS: atom_id res chain seq x y z
N MET A 1 25.31 -70.43 20.27
CA MET A 1 26.24 -69.35 19.90
C MET A 1 26.52 -69.49 18.40
N PRO A 2 26.67 -68.40 17.61
CA PRO A 2 25.78 -67.26 17.49
C PRO A 2 25.53 -66.89 15.99
N ASN A 3 24.78 -65.80 15.78
CA ASN A 3 24.74 -64.89 14.62
C ASN A 3 23.69 -65.15 13.50
N THR A 4 22.55 -64.50 13.72
CA THR A 4 21.70 -63.82 12.73
C THR A 4 22.51 -62.99 11.73
N ASP A 5 22.10 -62.97 10.46
CA ASP A 5 22.15 -61.73 9.69
C ASP A 5 20.94 -61.63 8.73
N THR A 6 20.23 -60.52 8.87
CA THR A 6 19.01 -60.16 8.15
C THR A 6 19.33 -58.83 7.51
N THR A 7 19.26 -58.72 6.19
CA THR A 7 19.22 -57.41 5.52
C THR A 7 18.00 -57.35 4.61
N PRO A 8 17.04 -56.45 4.89
CA PRO A 8 15.93 -56.17 3.99
C PRO A 8 16.38 -55.21 2.89
N ASN A 9 15.96 -55.48 1.64
CA ASN A 9 16.11 -54.57 0.52
C ASN A 9 15.33 -53.28 0.80
N THR A 10 16.04 -52.17 0.90
CA THR A 10 15.48 -50.82 1.04
C THR A 10 14.83 -50.39 -0.26
N ASP A 11 13.51 -50.54 -0.32
CA ASP A 11 12.64 -49.91 -1.31
C ASP A 11 12.73 -48.38 -1.12
N THR A 12 13.31 -47.69 -2.09
CA THR A 12 13.45 -46.22 -2.07
C THR A 12 12.24 -45.62 -2.78
N THR A 13 11.12 -45.54 -2.06
CA THR A 13 9.97 -44.74 -2.47
C THR A 13 10.35 -43.25 -2.37
N PRO A 14 10.24 -42.43 -3.44
CA PRO A 14 10.40 -40.99 -3.31
C PRO A 14 9.20 -40.44 -2.50
N ASN A 15 9.51 -39.94 -1.31
CA ASN A 15 8.57 -39.34 -0.39
C ASN A 15 7.96 -38.08 -1.03
N SER A 16 6.81 -38.24 -1.69
CA SER A 16 6.04 -37.14 -2.27
C SER A 16 5.19 -36.52 -1.18
N THR A 17 5.81 -35.67 -0.36
CA THR A 17 5.05 -34.79 0.53
C THR A 17 4.24 -33.82 -0.34
N PRO A 18 2.92 -33.70 -0.15
CA PRO A 18 2.16 -32.62 -0.77
C PRO A 18 2.76 -31.29 -0.29
N VAL A 19 3.32 -30.50 -1.20
CA VAL A 19 3.76 -29.14 -0.91
C VAL A 19 2.49 -28.37 -0.57
N GLU A 20 2.27 -28.10 0.71
CA GLU A 20 1.25 -27.16 1.15
C GLU A 20 1.50 -25.84 0.40
N PRO A 21 0.53 -25.29 -0.35
CA PRO A 21 0.75 -24.03 -1.03
C PRO A 21 1.08 -22.98 0.02
N GLU A 22 2.31 -22.46 -0.03
CA GLU A 22 2.72 -21.34 0.81
C GLU A 22 1.65 -20.26 0.74
N PRO A 23 1.27 -19.63 1.87
CA PRO A 23 0.29 -18.55 1.82
C PRO A 23 0.84 -17.49 0.88
N VAL A 24 0.21 -17.34 -0.28
CA VAL A 24 0.51 -16.27 -1.22
C VAL A 24 0.25 -14.99 -0.46
N VAL A 25 1.32 -14.38 0.06
CA VAL A 25 1.26 -13.04 0.64
C VAL A 25 0.82 -12.17 -0.52
N ALA A 26 -0.47 -11.81 -0.52
CA ALA A 26 -0.98 -10.85 -1.48
C ALA A 26 -0.11 -9.61 -1.35
N ASN A 27 0.76 -9.37 -2.35
CA ASN A 27 1.60 -8.19 -2.38
C ASN A 27 0.68 -6.99 -2.12
N PRO A 28 0.89 -6.22 -1.04
CA PRO A 28 0.00 -5.11 -0.73
C PRO A 28 0.13 -4.11 -1.88
N THR A 29 -0.83 -4.13 -2.80
CA THR A 29 -0.87 -3.26 -3.98
C THR A 29 -0.80 -1.82 -3.50
N GLU A 30 0.35 -1.18 -3.62
CA GLU A 30 0.65 0.09 -2.95
C GLU A 30 -0.37 1.19 -3.28
N ILE A 31 -0.52 2.15 -2.37
CA ILE A 31 -1.26 3.37 -2.64
C ILE A 31 -0.25 4.43 -3.04
N VAL A 32 -0.47 5.06 -4.18
CA VAL A 32 0.44 6.09 -4.68
C VAL A 32 -0.29 7.43 -4.69
N ILE A 33 0.35 8.46 -4.15
CA ILE A 33 -0.14 9.83 -4.16
C ILE A 33 0.88 10.67 -4.91
N ILE A 34 0.46 11.29 -5.99
CA ILE A 34 1.35 12.11 -6.82
C ILE A 34 0.89 13.55 -6.82
N CYS A 35 1.85 14.45 -6.99
CA CYS A 35 1.60 15.85 -7.29
C CYS A 35 2.23 16.11 -8.67
N PRO A 36 1.44 16.29 -9.73
CA PRO A 36 1.97 16.50 -11.08
C PRO A 36 2.95 17.67 -11.18
N ASP A 37 3.84 17.63 -12.16
CA ASP A 37 4.90 18.65 -12.34
C ASP A 37 4.36 20.06 -12.63
N PHE A 38 3.13 20.18 -13.13
CA PHE A 38 2.50 21.46 -13.43
C PHE A 38 1.92 22.17 -12.19
N CYS A 39 1.89 21.51 -11.03
CA CYS A 39 1.36 22.12 -9.82
C CYS A 39 2.22 23.33 -9.37
N SER A 40 1.58 24.41 -8.95
CA SER A 40 2.28 25.63 -8.50
C SER A 40 2.64 25.62 -7.01
N GLY A 41 1.82 24.98 -6.18
CA GLY A 41 1.93 25.06 -4.72
C GLY A 41 2.59 23.87 -4.03
N VAL A 42 2.65 23.98 -2.69
CA VAL A 42 2.90 22.86 -1.78
C VAL A 42 1.59 22.48 -1.11
N CYS A 43 1.16 21.22 -1.24
CA CYS A 43 0.00 20.70 -0.53
C CYS A 43 0.45 20.11 0.80
N ASN A 44 -0.08 20.64 1.91
CA ASN A 44 0.07 20.03 3.23
C ASN A 44 -1.14 19.12 3.48
N TYR A 45 -0.91 17.85 3.80
CA TYR A 45 -1.97 16.87 4.00
C TYR A 45 -1.66 15.95 5.17
N ALA A 46 -2.70 15.38 5.76
CA ALA A 46 -2.61 14.34 6.77
C ALA A 46 -3.06 13.00 6.18
N LEU A 47 -2.29 11.94 6.40
CA LEU A 47 -2.75 10.57 6.24
C LEU A 47 -3.29 10.07 7.57
N ILE A 48 -4.53 9.62 7.57
CA ILE A 48 -5.25 9.17 8.75
C ILE A 48 -5.42 7.66 8.64
N HIS A 49 -4.83 6.93 9.58
CA HIS A 49 -5.00 5.49 9.70
C HIS A 49 -6.40 5.21 10.26
N ASN A 50 -7.29 4.63 9.44
CA ASN A 50 -8.71 4.49 9.77
C ASN A 50 -8.95 3.70 11.07
N ALA A 51 -8.21 2.61 11.27
CA ALA A 51 -8.45 1.72 12.42
C ALA A 51 -8.03 2.34 13.75
N SER A 52 -6.96 3.13 13.78
CA SER A 52 -6.43 3.71 15.02
C SER A 52 -6.74 5.21 15.18
N GLY A 53 -7.28 5.86 14.16
CA GLY A 53 -7.46 7.32 14.11
C GLY A 53 -6.15 8.11 14.12
N ARG A 54 -4.99 7.45 13.96
CA ARG A 54 -3.69 8.11 14.05
C ARG A 54 -3.43 8.91 12.78
N GLU A 55 -3.02 10.16 12.95
CA GLU A 55 -2.70 11.06 11.85
C GLU A 55 -1.20 11.20 11.66
N PHE A 56 -0.79 11.30 10.40
CA PHE A 56 0.58 11.51 9.97
C PHE A 56 0.59 12.68 8.99
N ASN A 57 1.30 13.75 9.34
CA ASN A 57 1.34 14.97 8.54
C ASN A 57 2.48 14.92 7.53
N TYR A 58 2.18 15.31 6.29
CA TYR A 58 3.08 15.32 5.17
C TYR A 58 2.91 16.59 4.33
N SER A 59 3.88 16.83 3.46
CA SER A 59 3.78 17.81 2.39
C SER A 59 4.19 17.18 1.08
N ILE A 60 3.57 17.62 -0.01
CA ILE A 60 3.93 17.21 -1.37
C ILE A 60 3.94 18.42 -2.28
N LYS A 61 4.98 18.53 -3.11
CA LYS A 61 5.14 19.58 -4.13
C LYS A 61 5.17 18.97 -5.53
N ALA A 62 5.14 19.83 -6.55
CA ALA A 62 5.21 19.45 -7.95
C ALA A 62 6.30 18.40 -8.24
N GLY A 63 5.93 17.39 -9.02
CA GLY A 63 6.78 16.28 -9.43
C GLY A 63 7.05 15.22 -8.36
N GLN A 64 6.55 15.40 -7.14
CA GLN A 64 6.75 14.42 -6.09
C GLN A 64 5.71 13.30 -6.11
N THR A 65 6.17 12.15 -5.65
CA THR A 65 5.36 10.96 -5.42
C THR A 65 5.57 10.49 -3.99
N GLN A 66 4.48 10.19 -3.30
CA GLN A 66 4.45 9.53 -2.02
C GLN A 66 3.85 8.14 -2.20
N VAL A 67 4.55 7.12 -1.71
CA VAL A 67 4.04 5.75 -1.61
C VAL A 67 3.53 5.52 -0.19
N VAL A 68 2.36 4.92 -0.08
CA VAL A 68 1.65 4.65 1.17
C VAL A 68 1.33 3.16 1.23
N PRO A 69 1.59 2.50 2.37
CA PRO A 69 1.38 1.07 2.49
C PRO A 69 -0.12 0.73 2.39
N ALA A 70 -0.45 -0.26 1.57
CA ALA A 70 -1.82 -0.63 1.25
C ALA A 70 -2.42 -1.74 2.12
N ASN A 71 -1.64 -2.28 3.04
CA ASN A 71 -2.08 -3.26 4.03
C ASN A 71 -3.06 -2.69 5.07
N VAL A 72 -3.28 -1.37 5.06
CA VAL A 72 -4.21 -0.69 5.97
C VAL A 72 -5.09 0.33 5.24
N SER A 73 -6.23 0.67 5.85
CA SER A 73 -7.16 1.65 5.28
C SER A 73 -6.76 3.07 5.68
N TRP A 74 -6.60 3.93 4.67
CA TRP A 74 -6.17 5.32 4.85
C TRP A 74 -7.25 6.30 4.40
N PHE A 75 -7.28 7.46 5.05
CA PHE A 75 -7.86 8.67 4.49
C PHE A 75 -6.75 9.70 4.28
N ILE A 76 -6.86 10.48 3.22
CA ILE A 76 -6.10 11.71 3.05
C ILE A 76 -6.97 12.90 3.43
N ARG A 77 -6.46 13.83 4.22
CA ARG A 77 -7.14 15.07 4.60
C ARG A 77 -6.25 16.28 4.29
N PHE A 78 -6.79 17.29 3.61
CA PHE A 78 -6.07 18.51 3.30
C PHE A 78 -7.03 19.69 3.11
N ASP A 79 -6.51 20.91 3.22
CA ASP A 79 -7.27 22.12 2.90
C ASP A 79 -7.25 22.34 1.39
N GLN A 80 -8.43 22.47 0.80
CA GLN A 80 -8.57 22.69 -0.64
C GLN A 80 -8.29 24.15 -1.03
N GLY A 81 -8.16 25.08 -0.09
CA GLY A 81 -7.95 26.50 -0.40
C GLY A 81 -9.20 27.21 -0.95
N ASN A 82 -10.39 26.62 -0.78
CA ASN A 82 -11.67 27.18 -1.22
C ASN A 82 -12.48 27.84 -0.08
N GLY A 83 -11.87 28.01 1.10
CA GLY A 83 -12.53 28.61 2.27
C GLY A 83 -13.51 27.68 3.01
N LEU A 84 -13.69 26.44 2.57
CA LEU A 84 -14.56 25.45 3.23
C LEU A 84 -13.82 24.60 4.27
N GLY A 85 -12.53 24.87 4.49
CA GLY A 85 -11.66 24.13 5.40
C GLY A 85 -11.17 22.80 4.82
N GLN A 86 -10.76 21.90 5.71
CA GLN A 86 -10.17 20.61 5.33
C GLN A 86 -11.21 19.58 4.88
N LYS A 87 -10.87 18.81 3.85
CA LYS A 87 -11.69 17.70 3.36
C LYS A 87 -10.92 16.39 3.38
N ALA A 88 -11.61 15.30 3.75
CA ALA A 88 -11.04 13.96 3.82
C ALA A 88 -11.55 13.05 2.69
N PHE A 89 -10.67 12.24 2.11
CA PHE A 89 -10.97 11.30 1.04
C PHE A 89 -10.40 9.92 1.38
N ARG A 90 -11.18 8.86 1.11
CA ARG A 90 -10.75 7.49 1.37
C ARG A 90 -9.78 7.01 0.28
N LEU A 91 -8.64 6.48 0.70
CA LEU A 91 -7.68 5.82 -0.19
C LEU A 91 -7.97 4.32 -0.25
N ARG A 92 -7.79 3.75 -1.44
CA ARG A 92 -7.97 2.32 -1.74
C ARG A 92 -6.65 1.74 -2.23
N ALA A 93 -6.35 0.53 -1.77
CA ALA A 93 -5.20 -0.25 -2.20
C ALA A 93 -5.13 -0.37 -3.73
N GLY A 94 -3.92 -0.30 -4.28
CA GLY A 94 -3.62 -0.46 -5.71
C GLY A 94 -4.09 0.69 -6.57
N ARG A 95 -4.32 1.86 -5.97
CA ARG A 95 -4.78 3.06 -6.68
C ARG A 95 -3.74 4.16 -6.61
N VAL A 96 -3.68 4.90 -7.71
CA VAL A 96 -2.90 6.13 -7.83
C VAL A 96 -3.86 7.30 -7.69
N TYR A 97 -3.50 8.24 -6.82
CA TYR A 97 -4.24 9.45 -6.55
C TYR A 97 -3.40 10.66 -6.87
N GLU A 98 -4.05 11.74 -7.29
CA GLU A 98 -3.39 12.98 -7.67
C GLU A 98 -3.90 14.13 -6.83
N LEU A 99 -2.97 14.85 -6.23
CA LEU A 99 -3.20 16.18 -5.68
C LEU A 99 -2.78 17.19 -6.74
N ARG A 100 -3.73 18.02 -7.18
CA ARG A 100 -3.49 19.00 -8.24
C ARG A 100 -3.88 20.40 -7.78
N ASP A 101 -3.05 21.37 -8.14
CA ASP A 101 -3.35 22.79 -8.13
C ASP A 101 -3.00 23.32 -9.53
N ASP A 102 -4.01 23.72 -10.29
CA ASP A 102 -3.89 24.27 -11.65
C ASP A 102 -4.23 25.77 -11.63
N GLY A 103 -3.60 26.51 -10.71
CA GLY A 103 -3.87 27.93 -10.48
C GLY A 103 -5.15 28.19 -9.69
N GLY A 104 -5.56 27.26 -8.82
CA GLY A 104 -6.83 27.29 -8.12
C GLY A 104 -6.84 26.45 -6.84
N PRO A 105 -8.03 26.11 -6.31
CA PRO A 105 -8.14 25.25 -5.14
C PRO A 105 -7.50 23.87 -5.38
N TRP A 106 -6.84 23.32 -4.35
CA TRP A 106 -6.33 21.95 -4.40
C TRP A 106 -7.47 20.96 -4.62
N ALA A 107 -7.27 20.09 -5.60
CA ALA A 107 -8.21 19.05 -5.97
C ALA A 107 -7.57 17.66 -5.85
N PHE A 108 -8.44 16.67 -5.60
CA PHE A 108 -8.05 15.28 -5.40
C PHE A 108 -8.72 14.40 -6.43
N PHE A 109 -7.92 13.66 -7.19
CA PHE A 109 -8.39 12.78 -8.27
C PHE A 109 -7.87 11.36 -8.06
N MET A 110 -8.67 10.38 -8.47
CA MET A 110 -8.22 9.00 -8.61
C MET A 110 -7.92 8.77 -10.10
N ARG A 111 -6.72 8.31 -10.42
CA ARG A 111 -6.39 7.92 -11.80
C ARG A 111 -7.17 6.64 -12.17
N PRO A 112 -7.63 6.52 -13.44
CA PRO A 112 -8.32 5.34 -13.93
C PRO A 112 -7.48 4.06 -13.79
#